data_AF-A0A2T4JTX4-F1
#
_entry.id   AF-A0A2T4JTX4-F1
#
_cell.length_a   1.000
_cell.length_b   1.000
_cell.length_c   1.000
_cell.angle_alpha   90.00
_cell.angle_beta   90.00
_cell.angle_gamma   90.00
#
_symmetry.space_group_name_H-M   'P 1'
#
loop_
_entity.id
_entity.type
_entity.pdbx_description
1 polymer ?
#
loop_
_entity_poly.entity_id
_entity_poly.type
_entity_poly.pdbx_seq_one_letter_code
_entity_poly.pdbx_strand_id
1 'polypeptide(L)'
;MRGDTRAILLAAGAFAVFSLTDALVKWLSRDLPVAQVGLMVTGIALGLVLVAARGGLRPRQPGLALLRGALLAADTLLIFYAFSRLDLTEAYALAFTAPLLVALVSTVFLQERLRQRGWLGVGLGFLGVLVVLQPQTQQLNAGHLA
;
A
#
# COMPACT_ATOMS: atom_id res chain seq x y z
N MET A 1 -22.92 -12.95 -18.58
CA MET A 1 -23.13 -14.25 -17.91
C MET A 1 -21.91 -15.19 -17.97
N ARG A 2 -21.36 -15.60 -19.14
CA ARG A 2 -20.11 -16.41 -19.19
C ARG A 2 -18.80 -15.63 -18.97
N GLY A 3 -18.84 -14.30 -19.09
CA GLY A 3 -17.69 -13.42 -18.81
C GLY A 3 -17.46 -13.18 -17.31
N ASP A 4 -18.53 -13.20 -16.51
CA ASP A 4 -18.50 -12.75 -15.12
C ASP A 4 -17.77 -13.77 -14.21
N THR A 5 -17.99 -15.07 -14.39
CA THR A 5 -17.30 -16.12 -13.62
C THR A 5 -15.80 -16.17 -13.91
N ARG A 6 -15.39 -15.95 -15.16
CA ARG A 6 -13.97 -15.88 -15.53
C ARG A 6 -13.30 -14.65 -14.93
N ALA A 7 -13.99 -13.51 -14.92
CA ALA A 7 -13.50 -12.29 -14.27
C ALA A 7 -13.36 -12.49 -12.75
N ILE A 8 -14.33 -13.15 -12.10
CA ILE A 8 -14.29 -13.45 -10.67
C ILE A 8 -13.11 -14.39 -10.35
N LEU A 9 -12.92 -15.45 -11.12
CA LEU A 9 -11.80 -16.39 -10.91
C LEU A 9 -10.43 -15.73 -11.15
N LEU A 10 -10.31 -14.89 -12.18
CA LEU A 10 -9.10 -14.12 -12.45
C LEU A 10 -8.81 -13.11 -11.32
N ALA A 11 -9.83 -12.41 -10.83
CA ALA A 11 -9.67 -11.49 -9.71
C ALA A 11 -9.28 -12.24 -8.43
N ALA A 12 -9.93 -13.36 -8.12
CA ALA A 12 -9.60 -14.19 -6.97
C ALA A 12 -8.17 -14.73 -7.04
N GLY A 13 -7.74 -15.21 -8.22
CA GLY A 13 -6.35 -15.62 -8.46
C GLY A 13 -5.35 -14.48 -8.29
N ALA A 14 -5.67 -13.29 -8.80
CA ALA A 14 -4.83 -12.11 -8.63
C ALA A 14 -4.67 -11.71 -7.15
N PHE A 15 -5.77 -11.71 -6.38
CA PHE A 15 -5.71 -11.43 -4.94
C PHE A 15 -4.94 -12.49 -4.16
N ALA A 16 -5.07 -13.77 -4.52
CA ALA A 16 -4.30 -14.84 -3.89
C ALA A 16 -2.78 -14.68 -4.12
N VAL A 17 -2.38 -14.34 -5.35
CA VAL A 17 -0.96 -14.06 -5.68
C VAL A 17 -0.47 -12.81 -4.97
N PHE A 18 -1.30 -11.76 -4.88
CA PHE A 18 -0.96 -10.53 -4.18
C PHE A 18 -0.73 -10.79 -2.67
N SER A 19 -1.65 -11.50 -2.03
CA SER A 19 -1.54 -11.85 -0.61
C SER A 19 -0.34 -12.77 -0.32
N LEU A 20 -0.03 -13.70 -1.23
CA LEU A 20 1.18 -14.52 -1.11
C LEU A 20 2.45 -13.68 -1.21
N THR A 21 2.45 -12.67 -2.09
CA THR A 21 3.56 -11.73 -2.23
C THR A 21 3.76 -10.93 -0.93
N ASP A 22 2.68 -10.43 -0.33
CA ASP A 22 2.74 -9.72 0.96
C ASP A 22 3.30 -10.60 2.08
N ALA A 23 2.86 -11.87 2.13
CA ALA A 23 3.36 -12.83 3.11
C ALA A 23 4.85 -13.13 2.94
N LEU A 24 5.30 -13.32 1.69
CA LEU A 24 6.70 -13.55 1.36
C LEU A 24 7.57 -12.33 1.67
N VAL A 25 7.13 -11.13 1.31
CA VAL A 25 7.83 -9.87 1.63
C VAL A 25 7.99 -9.75 3.14
N LYS A 26 6.92 -9.98 3.91
CA LYS A 26 6.96 -9.91 5.38
C LYS A 26 7.89 -10.96 5.98
N TRP A 27 7.97 -12.15 5.40
CA TRP A 27 8.87 -13.21 5.84
C TRP A 27 10.34 -12.87 5.54
N LEU A 28 10.65 -12.45 4.30
CA LEU A 28 11.99 -12.06 3.88
C LEU A 28 12.51 -10.81 4.60
N SER A 29 11.60 -9.91 4.96
CA SER A 29 11.90 -8.67 5.69
C SER A 29 12.35 -8.90 7.13
N ARG A 30 12.34 -10.14 7.63
CA ARG A 30 12.92 -10.49 8.94
C ARG A 30 14.44 -10.52 8.91
N ASP A 31 15.00 -10.96 7.79
CA ASP A 31 16.44 -11.21 7.65
C ASP A 31 17.12 -10.22 6.68
N LEU A 32 16.33 -9.56 5.81
CA LEU A 32 16.81 -8.62 4.82
C LEU A 32 16.18 -7.23 5.01
N PRO A 33 16.92 -6.15 4.70
CA PRO A 33 16.34 -4.81 4.62
C PRO A 33 15.18 -4.80 3.62
N VAL A 34 14.02 -4.26 4.01
CA VAL A 34 12.80 -4.30 3.17
C VAL A 34 13.05 -3.64 1.80
N ALA A 35 14.04 -2.75 1.67
CA ALA A 35 14.34 -2.01 0.44
C ALA A 35 14.92 -2.95 -0.62
N GLN A 36 15.78 -3.85 -0.16
CA GLN A 36 16.38 -4.89 -0.98
C GLN A 36 15.32 -5.92 -1.39
N VAL A 37 14.44 -6.31 -0.47
CA VAL A 37 13.30 -7.20 -0.76
C VAL A 37 12.38 -6.59 -1.81
N GLY A 38 12.02 -5.31 -1.66
CA GLY A 38 11.19 -4.56 -2.60
C GLY A 38 11.82 -4.46 -3.99
N LEU A 39 13.12 -4.16 -4.07
CA LEU A 39 13.86 -4.15 -5.34
C LEU A 39 13.87 -5.52 -6.03
N MET A 40 14.10 -6.60 -5.28
CA MET A 40 14.12 -7.95 -5.83
C MET A 40 12.74 -8.37 -6.36
N VAL A 41 11.68 -8.18 -5.56
CA VAL A 41 10.31 -8.53 -5.97
C VAL A 41 9.88 -7.71 -7.18
N THR A 42 10.11 -6.39 -7.17
CA THR A 42 9.75 -5.50 -8.27
C THR A 42 10.57 -5.80 -9.53
N GLY A 43 11.86 -6.14 -9.39
CA GLY A 43 12.73 -6.51 -10.49
C GLY A 43 12.32 -7.83 -11.16
N ILE A 44 11.98 -8.85 -10.38
CA ILE A 44 11.49 -10.14 -10.90
C ILE A 44 10.13 -9.94 -11.58
N ALA A 45 9.22 -9.18 -10.97
CA ALA A 45 7.92 -8.86 -11.55
C ALA A 45 8.07 -8.10 -12.88
N LEU A 46 8.97 -7.12 -12.95
CA LEU A 46 9.28 -6.39 -14.18
C LEU A 46 9.83 -7.32 -15.26
N GLY A 47 10.75 -8.23 -14.91
CA GLY A 47 11.30 -9.23 -15.83
C GLY A 47 10.22 -10.17 -16.40
N LEU A 48 9.35 -10.70 -15.54
CA LEU A 48 8.21 -11.53 -15.97
C LEU A 48 7.26 -10.76 -16.90
N VAL A 49 6.97 -9.50 -16.57
CA VAL A 49 6.13 -8.62 -17.40
C VAL A 49 6.79 -8.35 -18.75
N LEU A 50 8.11 -8.12 -18.81
CA LEU A 50 8.87 -7.94 -20.05
C LEU A 50 8.84 -9.19 -20.94
N VAL A 51 8.97 -10.38 -20.36
CA VAL A 51 8.93 -11.65 -21.09
C VAL A 51 7.51 -11.99 -21.57
N ALA A 52 6.49 -11.70 -20.76
CA ALA A 52 5.08 -11.94 -21.09
C ALA A 52 4.54 -10.92 -22.11
N ALA A 53 5.01 -9.68 -22.07
CA ALA A 53 4.65 -8.63 -23.01
C ALA A 53 5.43 -8.79 -24.33
N ARG A 54 5.09 -9.82 -25.12
CA ARG A 54 5.69 -10.16 -26.43
C ARG A 54 5.54 -9.10 -27.55
N GLY A 55 5.48 -7.79 -27.25
CA GLY A 55 5.30 -6.77 -28.29
C GLY A 55 5.07 -5.32 -27.87
N GLY A 56 5.24 -4.96 -26.60
CA GLY A 56 5.29 -3.54 -26.22
C GLY A 56 4.64 -3.22 -24.87
N LEU A 57 5.47 -2.75 -23.94
CA LEU A 57 5.06 -2.17 -22.66
C LEU A 57 4.78 -0.68 -22.80
N ARG A 58 4.06 -0.26 -23.85
CA ARG A 58 3.73 1.15 -23.99
C ARG A 58 2.51 1.43 -23.12
N PRO A 59 2.68 2.08 -21.94
CA PRO A 59 1.53 2.36 -21.09
C PRO A 59 0.63 3.32 -21.86
N ARG A 60 -0.68 3.11 -21.80
CA ARG A 60 -1.67 4.01 -22.40
C ARG A 60 -1.49 5.47 -21.93
N GLN A 61 -0.94 5.65 -20.72
CA GLN A 61 -0.64 6.95 -20.11
C GLN A 61 0.74 6.91 -19.41
N PRO A 62 1.84 7.15 -20.14
CA PRO A 62 3.20 7.00 -19.60
C PRO A 62 3.50 7.96 -18.44
N GLY A 63 2.96 9.18 -18.46
CA GLY A 63 3.14 10.16 -17.38
C GLY A 63 2.52 9.70 -16.05
N LEU A 64 1.31 9.14 -16.10
CA LEU A 64 0.64 8.60 -14.91
C LEU A 64 1.33 7.33 -14.39
N ALA A 65 1.85 6.49 -15.29
CA ALA A 65 2.63 5.31 -14.90
C ALA A 65 3.94 5.70 -14.19
N LEU A 66 4.65 6.72 -14.70
CA LEU A 66 5.85 7.27 -14.06
C LEU A 66 5.53 7.92 -12.72
N LEU A 67 4.49 8.75 -12.64
CA LEU A 67 4.07 9.37 -11.38
C LEU A 67 3.71 8.32 -10.33
N ARG A 68 2.97 7.28 -10.71
CA ARG A 68 2.65 6.16 -9.83
C ARG A 68 3.91 5.45 -9.35
N GLY A 69 4.85 5.16 -10.25
CA GLY A 69 6.13 4.54 -9.89
C GLY A 69 6.94 5.40 -8.93
N ALA A 70 7.01 6.72 -9.16
CA ALA A 70 7.70 7.66 -8.28
C ALA A 70 7.05 7.76 -6.90
N LEU A 71 5.71 7.82 -6.84
CA LEU A 71 4.97 7.82 -5.58
C LEU A 71 5.19 6.53 -4.78
N LEU A 72 5.16 5.37 -5.44
CA LEU A 72 5.46 4.09 -4.80
C LEU A 72 6.90 4.01 -4.27
N ALA A 73 7.86 4.55 -5.02
CA ALA A 73 9.25 4.62 -4.56
C ALA A 73 9.42 5.56 -3.37
N ALA A 74 8.75 6.72 -3.38
CA ALA A 74 8.77 7.67 -2.27
C ALA A 74 8.12 7.09 -1.01
N ASP A 75 6.94 6.46 -1.15
CA ASP A 75 6.24 5.75 -0.07
C ASP A 75 7.12 4.68 0.58
N THR A 76 7.77 3.88 -0.26
CA THR A 76 8.73 2.86 0.18
C THR A 76 9.89 3.47 0.97
N LEU A 77 10.46 4.59 0.53
CA LEU A 77 11.53 5.29 1.26
C LEU A 77 11.06 5.88 2.59
N LEU A 78 9.86 6.46 2.62
CA LEU A 78 9.23 6.98 3.83
C LEU A 78 9.00 5.87 4.86
N ILE A 79 8.53 4.69 4.42
CA ILE A 79 8.30 3.56 5.32
C ILE A 79 9.61 3.02 5.91
N PHE A 80 10.71 3.03 5.14
CA PHE A 80 12.04 2.74 5.69
C PHE A 80 12.46 3.72 6.74
N TYR A 81 12.25 5.00 6.46
CA TYR A 81 12.58 6.05 7.39
C TYR A 81 11.77 5.90 8.68
N ALA A 82 10.47 5.63 8.57
CA ALA A 82 9.59 5.36 9.70
C ALA A 82 10.07 4.15 10.50
N PHE A 83 10.33 3.00 9.88
CA PHE A 83 10.84 1.80 10.58
C PHE A 83 12.23 2.00 11.20
N SER A 84 13.05 2.92 10.68
CA SER A 84 14.35 3.24 11.28
C SER A 84 14.27 4.14 12.51
N ARG A 85 13.13 4.83 12.72
CA ARG A 85 12.94 5.87 13.75
C ARG A 85 11.85 5.53 14.76
N LEU A 86 10.91 4.66 14.40
CA LEU A 86 9.75 4.26 15.19
C LEU A 86 9.79 2.76 15.46
N ASP A 87 9.19 2.36 16.58
CA ASP A 87 9.05 0.94 16.88
C ASP A 87 8.07 0.28 15.90
N LEU A 88 8.25 -1.03 15.63
CA LEU A 88 7.47 -1.72 14.58
C LEU A 88 5.95 -1.58 14.81
N THR A 89 5.53 -1.57 16.08
CA THR A 89 4.14 -1.37 16.51
C THR A 89 3.59 0.00 16.12
N GLU A 90 4.36 1.07 16.28
CA GLU A 90 3.94 2.44 15.95
C GLU A 90 3.83 2.63 14.44
N ALA A 91 4.78 2.10 13.67
CA ALA A 91 4.74 2.16 12.22
C ALA A 91 3.53 1.39 11.63
N TYR A 92 3.18 0.23 12.18
CA TYR A 92 1.94 -0.46 11.79
C TYR A 92 0.68 0.30 12.19
N ALA A 93 0.68 0.97 13.34
CA ALA A 93 -0.45 1.80 13.76
C ALA A 93 -0.66 3.00 12.83
N LEU A 94 0.42 3.67 12.41
CA LEU A 94 0.38 4.73 11.39
C LEU A 94 -0.12 4.20 10.04
N ALA A 95 0.31 3.02 9.62
CA ALA A 95 -0.17 2.37 8.40
C ALA A 95 -1.69 2.10 8.44
N PHE A 96 -2.25 1.78 9.62
CA PHE A 96 -3.70 1.65 9.78
C PHE A 96 -4.48 2.97 9.67
N THR A 97 -3.82 4.12 9.80
CA THR A 97 -4.39 5.44 9.51
C THR A 97 -4.42 5.78 8.02
N ALA A 98 -3.58 5.14 7.20
CA ALA A 98 -3.50 5.41 5.76
C ALA A 98 -4.86 5.28 5.03
N PRO A 99 -5.70 4.25 5.28
CA PRO A 99 -7.03 4.14 4.66
C PRO A 99 -7.95 5.33 4.97
N LEU A 100 -7.86 5.89 6.18
CA LEU A 100 -8.63 7.10 6.53
C LEU A 100 -8.16 8.32 5.77
N LEU A 101 -6.84 8.53 5.75
CA LEU A 101 -6.25 9.65 5.03
C LEU A 101 -6.54 9.55 3.55
N VAL A 102 -6.43 8.34 2.96
CA VAL A 102 -6.80 8.07 1.58
C VAL A 102 -8.28 8.35 1.34
N ALA A 103 -9.19 7.93 2.23
CA ALA A 103 -10.62 8.24 2.10
C ALA A 103 -10.87 9.77 2.12
N LEU A 104 -10.20 10.49 3.03
CA LEU A 104 -10.34 11.94 3.16
C LEU A 104 -9.79 12.66 1.93
N VAL A 105 -8.56 12.35 1.51
CA VAL A 105 -7.92 12.92 0.31
C VAL A 105 -8.71 12.57 -0.94
N SER A 106 -9.24 11.33 -1.04
CA SER A 106 -10.07 10.90 -2.16
C SER A 106 -11.33 11.74 -2.30
N THR A 107 -11.99 12.16 -1.20
CA THR A 107 -13.13 13.08 -1.34
C THR A 107 -12.78 14.45 -1.89
N VAL A 108 -11.60 14.96 -1.52
CA VAL A 108 -11.15 16.27 -1.97
C VAL A 108 -10.72 16.20 -3.44
N PHE A 109 -9.94 15.17 -3.81
CA PHE A 109 -9.38 15.01 -5.15
C PHE A 109 -10.39 14.52 -6.19
N LEU A 110 -11.25 13.57 -5.81
CA LEU A 110 -12.21 12.94 -6.71
C LEU A 110 -13.55 13.72 -6.76
N GLN A 111 -13.72 14.72 -5.90
CA GLN A 111 -14.96 15.49 -5.70
C GLN A 111 -16.23 14.64 -5.49
N GLU A 112 -16.09 13.35 -5.17
CA GLU A 112 -17.21 12.50 -4.82
C GLU A 112 -17.66 12.81 -3.39
N ARG A 113 -18.93 13.18 -3.24
CA ARG A 113 -19.54 13.45 -1.93
C ARG A 113 -19.68 12.15 -1.16
N LEU A 114 -18.88 11.95 -0.11
CA LEU A 114 -19.09 10.86 0.84
C LEU A 114 -20.50 10.95 1.44
N ARG A 115 -21.31 9.93 1.18
CA ARG A 115 -22.61 9.74 1.84
C ARG A 115 -22.38 9.55 3.34
N GLN A 116 -23.36 9.86 4.20
CA GLN A 116 -23.23 9.77 5.67
C GLN A 116 -22.65 8.43 6.17
N ARG A 117 -22.96 7.32 5.50
CA ARG A 117 -22.40 5.99 5.80
C ARG A 117 -20.87 5.90 5.60
N GLY A 118 -20.33 6.66 4.65
CA GLY A 118 -18.89 6.76 4.43
C GLY A 118 -18.18 7.50 5.57
N TRP A 119 -18.78 8.59 6.08
CA TRP A 119 -18.27 9.28 7.28
C TRP A 119 -18.30 8.41 8.53
N LEU A 120 -19.32 7.57 8.71
CA LEU A 120 -19.34 6.58 9.79
C LEU A 120 -18.21 5.56 9.66
N GLY A 121 -17.91 5.09 8.44
CA GLY A 121 -16.77 4.20 8.18
C GLY A 121 -15.43 4.83 8.50
N VAL A 122 -15.24 6.12 8.17
CA VAL A 122 -14.06 6.90 8.55
C VAL A 122 -13.97 7.00 10.07
N GLY A 123 -15.06 7.38 10.77
CA GLY A 123 -15.07 7.46 12.23
C GLY A 123 -14.75 6.13 12.92
N LEU A 124 -15.32 5.02 12.43
CA LEU A 124 -15.04 3.66 12.94
C LEU A 124 -13.60 3.23 12.67
N GLY A 125 -13.05 3.56 11.50
CA GLY A 125 -11.64 3.33 11.20
C GLY A 125 -10.73 4.08 12.17
N PHE A 126 -11.04 5.34 12.48
CA PHE A 126 -10.24 6.16 13.40
C PHE A 126 -10.23 5.57 14.81
N LEU A 127 -11.39 5.11 15.28
CA LEU A 127 -11.53 4.41 16.56
C LEU A 127 -10.71 3.11 16.57
N GLY A 128 -10.72 2.35 15.47
CA GLY A 128 -9.89 1.15 15.32
C GLY A 128 -8.40 1.46 15.44
N VAL A 129 -7.94 2.54 14.81
CA VAL A 129 -6.54 2.99 14.91
C VAL A 129 -6.21 3.36 16.35
N LEU A 130 -7.04 4.17 17.03
CA LEU A 130 -6.83 4.56 18.43
C LEU A 130 -6.70 3.38 19.40
N VAL A 131 -7.46 2.31 19.17
CA VAL A 131 -7.38 1.09 19.99
C VAL A 131 -6.05 0.35 19.75
N VAL A 132 -5.58 0.29 18.51
CA VAL A 132 -4.30 -0.35 18.15
C VAL A 132 -3.12 0.49 18.63
N LEU A 133 -3.22 1.81 18.54
CA LEU A 133 -2.14 2.75 18.87
C LEU A 133 -1.81 2.80 20.36
N GLN A 134 -2.53 2.04 21.23
CA GLN A 134 -2.34 1.92 22.69
C GLN A 134 -1.33 2.93 23.21
N PRO A 135 -1.74 4.20 23.45
CA PRO A 135 -0.84 5.32 23.56
C PRO A 135 0.08 5.11 24.76
N GLN A 136 1.24 4.52 24.54
CA GLN A 136 2.35 4.61 25.47
C GLN A 136 2.88 6.03 25.32
N THR A 137 2.91 6.76 26.41
CA THR A 137 3.34 8.15 26.53
C THR A 137 4.80 8.31 26.10
N GLN A 138 5.08 8.35 24.80
CA GLN A 138 6.41 8.56 24.24
C GLN A 138 6.44 9.85 23.40
N GLN A 139 7.60 10.52 23.48
CA GLN A 139 7.81 11.87 22.98
C GLN A 139 7.72 11.92 21.45
N LEU A 140 6.91 12.86 20.94
CA LEU A 140 6.72 13.09 19.51
C LEU A 140 8.06 13.38 18.82
N ASN A 141 8.54 12.43 18.01
CA ASN A 141 9.75 12.57 17.19
C ASN A 141 9.40 12.77 15.71
N ALA A 142 10.31 13.36 14.93
CA ALA A 142 10.15 13.69 13.52
C ALA A 142 9.78 12.51 12.60
N GLY A 143 9.96 11.26 13.07
CA GLY A 143 9.49 10.05 12.39
C GLY A 143 7.95 9.96 12.26
N HIS A 144 7.18 10.65 13.10
CA HIS A 144 5.71 10.67 13.03
C HIS A 144 5.16 11.54 11.88
N LEU A 145 6.02 12.37 11.26
CA LEU A 145 5.63 13.30 10.18
C LEU A 145 5.98 12.78 8.78
N ALA A 146 6.68 11.66 8.69
CA ALA A 146 7.07 10.97 7.46
C ALA A 146 6.04 9.87 7.14
#